data_AF-A0A1U7GCT5-F1
#
_entry.id   AF-A0A1U7GCT5-F1
#
_cell.length_a   1.000
_cell.length_b   1.000
_cell.length_c   1.000
_cell.angle_alpha   90.00
_cell.angle_beta   90.00
_cell.angle_gamma   90.00
#
_symmetry.space_group_name_H-M   'P 1'
#
loop_
_entity.id
_entity.type
_entity.pdbx_description
1 polymer ?
#
loop_
_entity_poly.entity_id
_entity_poly.type
_entity_poly.pdbx_seq_one_letter_code
_entity_poly.pdbx_strand_id
1 'polypeptide(L)'
;MSEEIQAGERLLREFDAYEPVHVAFWMRKSDEDERYLYIASDRINSGNIDVAYSEALRVAQKLGSPYMNPFRIKLINSSDRLARAAIVERDRFPAPLPARLGGKSFGGVDAADVYIYPAFDHAATP
;
A
#
# COMPACT_ATOMS: atom_id res chain seq x y z
N MET A 1 5.61 3.41 -15.53
CA MET A 1 5.80 3.33 -14.06
C MET A 1 4.90 4.29 -13.30
N SER A 2 4.63 5.51 -13.81
CA SER A 2 3.69 6.44 -13.16
C SER A 2 2.24 5.94 -13.12
N GLU A 3 1.77 5.19 -14.13
CA GLU A 3 0.36 4.78 -14.19
C GLU A 3 -0.04 3.74 -13.14
N GLU A 4 0.84 2.80 -12.79
CA GLU A 4 0.63 1.84 -11.69
C GLU A 4 0.55 2.58 -10.35
N ILE A 5 1.48 3.51 -10.11
CA ILE A 5 1.50 4.32 -8.89
C ILE A 5 0.25 5.22 -8.81
N GLN A 6 -0.19 5.83 -9.92
CA GLN A 6 -1.42 6.63 -9.95
C GLN A 6 -2.68 5.77 -9.78
N ALA A 7 -2.72 4.57 -10.36
CA ALA A 7 -3.83 3.64 -10.17
C ALA A 7 -3.90 3.19 -8.70
N GLY A 8 -2.76 2.92 -8.08
CA GLY A 8 -2.67 2.64 -6.65
C GLY A 8 -3.15 3.81 -5.80
N GLU A 9 -2.76 5.05 -6.11
CA GLU A 9 -3.23 6.22 -5.36
C GLU A 9 -4.75 6.36 -5.42
N ARG A 10 -5.37 6.17 -6.59
CA ARG A 10 -6.84 6.22 -6.74
C ARG A 10 -7.53 5.12 -5.94
N LEU A 11 -7.00 3.90 -6.00
CA LEU A 11 -7.51 2.78 -5.21
C LEU A 11 -7.42 3.08 -3.70
N LEU A 12 -6.27 3.59 -3.26
CA LEU A 12 -6.03 3.89 -1.85
C LEU A 12 -6.97 4.98 -1.34
N ARG A 13 -7.22 6.03 -2.12
CA ARG A 13 -8.20 7.08 -1.75
C ARG A 13 -9.61 6.53 -1.59
N GLU A 14 -10.05 5.64 -2.48
CA GLU A 14 -11.37 5.00 -2.35
C GLU A 14 -11.42 3.99 -1.19
N PHE A 15 -10.34 3.26 -0.94
CA PHE A 15 -10.27 2.30 0.17
C PHE A 15 -10.13 2.98 1.53
N ASP A 16 -9.44 4.12 1.62
CA ASP A 16 -9.29 4.91 2.85
C ASP A 16 -10.63 5.38 3.42
N ALA A 17 -11.61 5.66 2.54
CA ALA A 17 -12.96 6.00 2.93
C ALA A 17 -13.73 4.82 3.57
N TYR A 18 -13.33 3.58 3.28
CA TYR A 18 -13.85 2.38 3.92
C TYR A 18 -13.11 2.07 5.23
N GLU A 19 -11.77 2.08 5.17
CA GLU A 19 -10.90 1.70 6.28
C GLU A 19 -9.64 2.59 6.27
N PRO A 20 -9.39 3.37 7.34
CA PRO A 20 -8.24 4.27 7.40
C PRO A 20 -6.90 3.58 7.09
N VAL A 21 -6.27 4.00 6.00
CA VAL A 21 -4.99 3.51 5.54
C VAL A 21 -3.88 4.24 6.28
N HIS A 22 -3.23 3.52 7.20
CA HIS A 22 -2.13 4.09 7.97
C HIS A 22 -0.85 4.22 7.14
N VAL A 23 -0.55 3.25 6.28
CA VAL A 23 0.52 3.35 5.28
C VAL A 23 0.23 2.44 4.09
N ALA A 24 0.66 2.84 2.90
CA ALA A 24 0.61 1.99 1.73
C ALA A 24 1.90 2.10 0.93
N PHE A 25 2.30 0.98 0.33
CA PHE A 25 3.52 0.94 -0.48
C PHE A 25 3.48 -0.18 -1.51
N TRP A 26 4.05 0.07 -2.68
CA TRP A 26 4.41 -1.00 -3.60
C TRP A 26 5.75 -1.58 -3.19
N MET A 27 5.87 -2.90 -3.22
CA MET A 27 7.16 -3.56 -3.01
C MET A 27 7.31 -4.71 -4.00
N ARG A 28 8.48 -4.79 -4.62
CA ARG A 28 8.95 -5.99 -5.32
C ARG A 28 10.07 -6.61 -4.51
N LYS A 29 9.90 -7.86 -4.11
CA LYS A 29 11.00 -8.61 -3.51
C LYS A 29 12.08 -8.92 -4.53
N SER A 30 13.29 -9.20 -4.08
CA SER A 30 14.42 -9.50 -4.96
C SER A 30 14.23 -10.78 -5.79
N ASP A 31 13.42 -11.71 -5.30
CA ASP A 31 13.06 -12.99 -5.93
C ASP A 31 11.71 -12.94 -6.68
N GLU A 32 11.02 -11.80 -6.69
CA GLU A 32 9.74 -11.61 -7.37
C GLU A 32 9.91 -10.69 -8.59
N ASP A 33 9.30 -11.07 -9.71
CA ASP A 33 9.28 -10.24 -10.93
C ASP A 33 8.26 -9.09 -10.84
N GLU A 34 7.24 -9.26 -9.99
CA GLU A 34 6.08 -8.37 -9.91
C GLU A 34 6.04 -7.60 -8.59
N ARG A 35 5.54 -6.37 -8.63
CA ARG A 35 5.25 -5.59 -7.43
C ARG A 35 3.91 -5.98 -6.84
N TYR A 36 3.86 -6.02 -5.51
CA TYR A 36 2.63 -6.11 -4.75
C TYR A 36 2.34 -4.78 -4.06
N LEU A 37 1.07 -4.38 -4.05
CA LEU A 37 0.59 -3.22 -3.29
C LEU A 37 0.24 -3.69 -1.88
N TYR A 38 1.02 -3.25 -0.90
CA TYR A 38 0.72 -3.47 0.50
C TYR A 38 -0.08 -2.28 1.03
N ILE A 39 -1.21 -2.57 1.68
CA ILE A 39 -2.08 -1.59 2.33
C ILE A 39 -2.16 -1.98 3.80
N ALA A 40 -1.75 -1.07 4.67
CA ALA A 40 -1.72 -1.28 6.10
C ALA A 40 -2.79 -0.43 6.80
N SER A 41 -3.57 -1.08 7.67
CA SER A 41 -4.51 -0.43 8.58
C SER A 41 -4.42 -1.10 9.97
N ASP A 42 -4.65 -0.31 11.02
CA ASP A 42 -4.69 -0.79 12.39
C ASP A 42 -5.87 -1.76 12.63
N ARG A 43 -6.96 -1.61 11.87
CA ARG A 43 -8.18 -2.41 12.07
C ARG A 43 -8.17 -3.71 11.29
N ILE A 44 -7.27 -3.88 10.31
CA ILE A 44 -7.14 -5.14 9.56
C ILE A 44 -6.44 -6.18 10.42
N ASN A 45 -7.09 -7.31 10.66
CA ASN A 45 -6.59 -8.44 11.44
C ASN A 45 -7.10 -9.77 10.88
N SER A 46 -6.68 -10.89 11.46
CA SER A 46 -7.05 -12.23 10.98
C SER A 46 -8.55 -12.53 10.99
N GLY A 47 -9.34 -11.80 11.80
CA GLY A 47 -10.79 -11.99 11.88
C GLY A 47 -11.60 -11.23 10.82
N ASN A 48 -11.01 -10.25 10.14
CA ASN A 48 -11.72 -9.43 9.14
C ASN A 48 -10.99 -9.28 7.80
N ILE A 49 -9.83 -9.93 7.63
CA ILE A 49 -9.01 -9.81 6.43
C ILE A 49 -9.76 -10.21 5.15
N ASP A 50 -10.63 -11.22 5.21
CA ASP A 50 -11.41 -11.66 4.04
C ASP A 50 -12.41 -10.59 3.59
N VAL A 51 -13.07 -9.93 4.55
CA VAL A 51 -14.02 -8.84 4.29
C VAL A 51 -13.29 -7.62 3.76
N ALA A 52 -12.19 -7.23 4.40
CA ALA A 52 -11.36 -6.12 3.95
C ALA A 52 -10.79 -6.38 2.54
N TYR A 53 -10.36 -7.61 2.26
CA TYR A 53 -9.84 -8.00 0.95
C TYR A 53 -10.94 -7.95 -0.11
N SER A 54 -12.15 -8.39 0.22
CA SER A 54 -13.32 -8.31 -0.67
C SER A 54 -13.63 -6.85 -1.06
N GLU A 55 -13.52 -5.92 -0.12
CA GLU A 55 -13.68 -4.48 -0.40
C GLU A 55 -12.54 -3.93 -1.25
N ALA A 56 -11.30 -4.30 -0.98
CA ALA A 56 -10.16 -3.91 -1.82
C ALA A 56 -10.32 -4.41 -3.27
N LEU A 57 -10.80 -5.65 -3.44
CA LEU A 57 -11.13 -6.22 -4.75
C LEU A 57 -12.26 -5.44 -5.42
N ARG A 58 -13.34 -5.12 -4.69
CA ARG A 58 -14.47 -4.35 -5.22
C ARG A 58 -14.02 -2.97 -5.73
N VAL A 59 -13.18 -2.27 -4.96
CA VAL A 59 -12.62 -0.97 -5.35
C VAL A 59 -11.72 -1.12 -6.57
N ALA A 60 -10.82 -2.11 -6.60
CA ALA A 60 -9.93 -2.35 -7.73
C ALA A 60 -10.69 -2.67 -9.02
N GLN A 61 -11.74 -3.48 -8.93
CA GLN A 61 -12.60 -3.83 -10.07
C GLN A 61 -13.38 -2.61 -10.58
N LYS A 62 -13.94 -1.80 -9.67
CA LYS A 62 -14.62 -0.55 -10.01
C LYS A 62 -13.69 0.43 -10.73
N LEU A 63 -12.43 0.50 -10.33
CA LEU A 63 -11.44 1.34 -10.98
C LEU A 63 -11.16 0.90 -12.43
N GLY A 64 -11.27 -0.41 -12.72
CA GLY A 64 -11.14 -0.96 -14.07
C GLY A 64 -9.79 -0.68 -14.75
N SER A 65 -8.74 -0.37 -13.97
CA SER A 65 -7.45 0.03 -14.52
C SER A 65 -6.63 -1.19 -14.95
N PRO A 66 -6.09 -1.24 -16.18
CA PRO A 66 -5.22 -2.33 -16.61
C PRO A 66 -3.88 -2.38 -15.85
N TYR A 67 -3.54 -1.31 -15.13
CA TYR A 67 -2.35 -1.20 -14.29
C TYR A 67 -2.59 -1.60 -12.83
N MET A 68 -3.80 -2.05 -12.50
CA MET A 68 -4.16 -2.51 -11.17
C MET A 68 -4.59 -3.98 -11.27
N ASN A 69 -3.71 -4.89 -10.86
CA ASN A 69 -4.08 -6.29 -10.69
C ASN A 69 -4.57 -6.49 -9.24
N PRO A 70 -5.86 -6.81 -9.01
CA PRO A 70 -6.40 -6.99 -7.67
C PRO A 70 -5.71 -8.12 -6.88
N PHE A 71 -5.21 -9.14 -7.57
CA PHE A 71 -4.47 -10.26 -6.95
C PHE A 71 -3.07 -9.88 -6.46
N ARG A 72 -2.59 -8.68 -6.81
CA ARG A 72 -1.33 -8.13 -6.32
C ARG A 72 -1.51 -7.23 -5.10
N ILE A 73 -2.73 -7.12 -4.56
CA ILE A 73 -3.01 -6.37 -3.35
C ILE A 73 -2.78 -7.28 -2.14
N LYS A 74 -2.07 -6.77 -1.13
CA LYS A 74 -1.83 -7.44 0.15
C LYS A 74 -2.28 -6.52 1.27
N LEU A 75 -3.22 -7.00 2.07
CA LEU A 75 -3.68 -6.29 3.25
C LEU A 75 -2.91 -6.78 4.48
N ILE A 76 -2.37 -5.85 5.25
CA ILE A 76 -1.58 -6.15 6.44
C ILE A 76 -2.03 -5.28 7.61
N ASN A 77 -1.75 -5.71 8.84
CA ASN A 77 -1.91 -4.83 9.99
C ASN A 77 -0.74 -3.83 10.04
N SER A 78 -0.97 -2.61 10.52
CA SER A 78 0.11 -1.62 10.71
C SER A 78 1.20 -2.07 11.69
N SER A 79 0.92 -3.06 12.55
CA SER A 79 1.93 -3.68 13.41
C SER A 79 2.90 -4.59 12.68
N ASP A 80 2.62 -4.93 11.42
CA ASP A 80 3.50 -5.75 10.59
C ASP A 80 4.87 -5.09 10.40
N ARG A 81 5.93 -5.89 10.30
CA ARG A 81 7.31 -5.39 10.16
C ARG A 81 7.50 -4.57 8.90
N LEU A 82 6.83 -4.92 7.80
CA LEU A 82 6.87 -4.17 6.54
C LEU A 82 6.14 -2.83 6.68
N ALA A 83 4.96 -2.83 7.32
CA ALA A 83 4.21 -1.60 7.58
C ALA A 83 5.02 -0.62 8.46
N ARG A 84 5.63 -1.12 9.54
CA ARG A 84 6.49 -0.31 10.41
C ARG A 84 7.70 0.26 9.67
N ALA A 85 8.36 -0.53 8.83
CA ALA A 85 9.47 -0.04 8.01
C ALA A 85 9.01 1.06 7.04
N ALA A 86 7.83 0.89 6.42
CA ALA A 86 7.24 1.90 5.54
C ALA A 86 6.94 3.21 6.28
N ILE A 87 6.35 3.13 7.48
CA ILE A 87 6.06 4.30 8.33
C ILE A 87 7.35 5.04 8.68
N VAL A 88 8.38 4.33 9.15
CA VAL A 88 9.66 4.93 9.50
C VAL A 88 10.30 5.67 8.33
N GLU A 89 10.32 5.06 7.13
CA GLU A 89 10.91 5.68 5.94
C GLU A 89 10.07 6.85 5.42
N ARG A 90 8.73 6.75 5.45
CA ARG A 90 7.82 7.85 5.10
C ARG A 90 8.02 9.05 6.03
N ASP A 91 8.06 8.81 7.34
CA ASP A 91 8.16 9.87 8.35
C ASP A 91 9.56 10.51 8.34
N ARG A 92 10.58 9.75 7.95
CA ARG A 92 11.95 10.25 7.74
C ARG A 92 12.04 11.19 6.53
N PHE A 93 11.26 10.93 5.48
CA PHE A 93 11.23 11.73 4.26
C PHE A 93 9.79 12.12 3.90
N PRO A 94 9.19 13.09 4.62
CA PRO A 94 7.84 13.56 4.33
C PRO A 94 7.84 14.41 3.05
N ALA A 95 7.87 13.74 1.91
CA ALA A 95 7.74 14.34 0.59
C ALA A 95 6.29 14.23 0.11
N PRO A 96 5.79 15.22 -0.66
CA PRO A 96 4.44 15.15 -1.25
C PRO A 96 4.33 14.11 -2.38
N LEU A 97 5.43 13.47 -2.77
CA LEU A 97 5.51 12.47 -3.82
C LEU A 97 5.96 11.13 -3.26
N PRO A 98 5.49 10.00 -3.83
CA PRO A 98 5.91 8.68 -3.39
C PRO A 98 7.44 8.50 -3.43
N ALA A 99 8.02 8.06 -2.31
CA ALA A 99 9.46 7.85 -2.19
C ALA A 99 9.84 6.47 -2.75
N ARG A 100 10.83 6.42 -3.65
CA ARG A 100 11.41 5.16 -4.15
C ARG A 100 12.65 4.79 -3.34
N LEU A 101 12.64 3.62 -2.74
CA LEU A 101 13.80 2.99 -2.11
C LEU A 101 14.24 1.80 -2.98
N GLY A 102 15.55 1.63 -3.17
CA GLY A 102 16.11 0.52 -3.96
C GLY A 102 17.17 -0.26 -3.20
N GLY A 103 17.22 -1.58 -3.45
CA GLY A 103 18.37 -2.44 -3.17
C GLY A 103 18.77 -2.59 -1.70
N LYS A 104 17.80 -2.80 -0.79
CA LYS A 104 18.05 -3.00 0.64
C LYS A 104 17.04 -3.96 1.28
N SER A 105 17.37 -4.44 2.49
CA SER A 105 16.42 -5.09 3.37
C SER A 105 15.37 -4.07 3.84
N PHE A 106 14.09 -4.38 3.62
CA PHE A 106 12.94 -3.58 4.01
C PHE A 106 12.07 -4.39 4.97
N GLY A 107 11.96 -3.94 6.23
CA GLY A 107 11.26 -4.71 7.26
C GLY A 107 11.83 -6.12 7.50
N GLY A 108 13.09 -6.35 7.15
CA GLY A 108 13.74 -7.67 7.20
C GLY A 108 13.56 -8.54 5.96
N VAL A 109 12.94 -8.02 4.89
CA VAL A 109 12.75 -8.71 3.60
C VAL A 109 13.63 -8.07 2.55
N ASP A 110 14.31 -8.88 1.74
CA ASP A 110 15.11 -8.37 0.63
C ASP A 110 14.19 -7.82 -0.48
N ALA A 111 14.15 -6.50 -0.58
CA ALA A 111 13.35 -5.78 -1.56
C ALA A 111 14.24 -5.19 -2.65
N ALA A 112 13.91 -5.51 -3.91
CA ALA A 112 14.57 -4.90 -5.05
C ALA A 112 14.12 -3.45 -5.22
N ASP A 113 12.82 -3.17 -5.06
CA ASP A 113 12.29 -1.82 -4.98
C ASP A 113 11.08 -1.68 -4.06
N VAL A 114 10.96 -0.50 -3.46
CA VAL A 114 9.82 -0.08 -2.64
C VAL A 114 9.40 1.32 -3.05
N TYR A 115 8.10 1.55 -3.20
CA TYR A 115 7.51 2.87 -3.42
C TYR A 115 6.48 3.14 -2.34
N ILE A 116 6.75 4.11 -1.47
CA ILE A 116 5.90 4.41 -0.32
C ILE A 116 5.04 5.63 -0.63
N TYR A 117 3.72 5.52 -0.44
CA TYR A 117 2.81 6.65 -0.60
C TYR A 117 2.94 7.63 0.59
N PRO A 118 2.71 8.93 0.35
CA PRO A 118 2.59 9.89 1.45
C PRO A 118 1.42 9.52 2.37
N ALA A 119 1.40 10.10 3.57
CA ALA A 119 0.27 9.94 4.48
C ALA A 119 -1.00 10.46 3.82
N PHE A 120 -2.09 9.70 3.92
CA PHE A 120 -3.40 10.17 3.52
C PHE A 120 -3.91 11.14 4.59
N ASP A 121 -4.34 12.32 4.16
CA ASP A 121 -4.94 13.28 5.08
C ASP A 121 -6.36 12.81 5.41
N HIS A 122 -6.49 12.12 6.54
CA HIS A 122 -7.81 11.69 7.05
C HIS A 122 -8.64 12.88 7.58
N ALA A 123 -8.09 14.11 7.60
CA ALA A 123 -8.75 15.30 8.13
C ALA A 123 -9.62 16.06 7.10
N ALA A 124 -9.79 15.57 5.88
CA ALA A 124 -10.68 16.18 4.89
C ALA A 124 -11.95 15.34 4.64
N THR A 125 -12.77 15.18 5.68
CA THR A 125 -14.19 14.85 5.49
C THR A 125 -14.99 16.10 5.88
N PRO A 126 -15.69 16.78 4.95
CA PRO A 126 -16.68 17.79 5.31
C PRO A 126 -17.91 17.17 5.96
#